data_AF-T0R9G9-F1
#
_entry.id   AF-T0R9G9-F1
#
_cell.length_a   1.000
_cell.length_b   1.000
_cell.length_c   1.000
_cell.angle_alpha   90.00
_cell.angle_beta   90.00
_cell.angle_gamma   90.00
#
_symmetry.space_group_name_H-M   'P 1'
#
loop_
_entity.id
_entity.type
_entity.pdbx_description
1 polymer ?
#
loop_
_entity_poly.entity_id
_entity_poly.type
_entity_poly.pdbx_seq_one_letter_code
_entity_poly.pdbx_strand_id
1 'polypeptide(L)'
;IAYLPVAKSLFDWACDKDPDVALGACDIFYASYDSGRPRMLGGDPEEGKQKFLKGINKWPENYLLREAYVEFYSVPMIDEDSYQRQKLFFSKVTPDFEAKRFWKGQEIRLPKKKYTNVYNMIAIKRMQIINEFEEDIF
;
A
#
# COMPACT_ATOMS: atom_id res chain seq x y z
N ILE A 1 9.16 16.56 10.79
CA ILE A 1 9.46 17.30 9.53
C ILE A 1 10.98 17.39 9.25
N ALA A 2 11.85 17.64 10.26
CA ALA A 2 13.29 17.82 10.04
C ALA A 2 14.04 16.65 9.34
N TYR A 3 13.60 15.41 9.51
CA TYR A 3 14.24 14.23 8.90
C TYR A 3 13.68 13.82 7.53
N LEU A 4 12.59 14.45 7.07
CA LEU A 4 11.97 14.09 5.79
C LEU A 4 12.94 14.26 4.59
N PRO A 5 13.75 15.33 4.51
CA PRO A 5 14.76 15.45 3.45
C PRO A 5 15.79 14.33 3.49
N VAL A 6 16.22 13.91 4.69
CA VAL A 6 17.17 12.80 4.85
C VAL A 6 16.56 11.49 4.38
N ALA A 7 15.31 11.20 4.77
CA ALA A 7 14.59 10.02 4.32
C ALA A 7 14.43 10.01 2.79
N LYS A 8 14.07 11.16 2.19
CA LYS A 8 13.99 11.29 0.74
C LYS A 8 15.34 11.00 0.08
N SER A 9 16.44 11.57 0.55
CA SER A 9 17.76 11.32 -0.04
C SER A 9 18.17 9.84 0.03
N LEU A 10 17.79 9.14 1.10
CA LEU A 10 18.03 7.70 1.22
C LEU A 10 17.19 6.90 0.21
N PHE A 11 15.92 7.26 0.04
CA PHE A 11 15.06 6.64 -0.98
C PHE A 11 15.51 6.98 -2.40
N ASP A 12 15.93 8.22 -2.67
CA ASP A 12 16.48 8.62 -3.96
C ASP A 12 17.70 7.74 -4.32
N TRP A 13 18.61 7.55 -3.38
CA TRP A 13 19.75 6.67 -3.58
C TRP A 13 19.35 5.19 -3.74
N ALA A 14 18.45 4.68 -2.89
CA ALA A 14 18.04 3.28 -2.92
C ALA A 14 17.30 2.93 -4.23
N CYS A 15 16.40 3.81 -4.66
CA CYS A 15 15.59 3.64 -5.86
C CYS A 15 16.38 3.88 -7.16
N ASP A 16 17.46 4.66 -7.12
CA ASP A 16 18.43 4.72 -8.23
C ASP A 16 19.20 3.40 -8.37
N LYS A 17 19.53 2.74 -7.26
CA LYS A 17 20.23 1.45 -7.27
C LYS A 17 19.34 0.28 -7.65
N ASP A 18 18.14 0.24 -7.10
CA ASP A 18 17.14 -0.80 -7.38
C ASP A 18 15.74 -0.16 -7.40
N PRO A 19 15.23 0.21 -8.58
CA PRO A 19 13.90 0.84 -8.70
C PRO A 19 12.77 -0.11 -8.34
N ASP A 20 13.04 -1.42 -8.29
CA ASP A 20 12.07 -2.48 -8.02
C ASP A 20 12.23 -3.06 -6.61
N VAL A 21 13.03 -2.40 -5.76
CA VAL A 21 13.30 -2.85 -4.40
C VAL A 21 12.02 -3.12 -3.62
N ALA A 22 12.00 -4.28 -2.97
CA ALA A 22 10.87 -4.78 -2.19
C ALA A 22 9.52 -4.76 -2.95
N LEU A 23 9.56 -4.91 -4.29
CA LEU A 23 8.38 -5.05 -5.15
C LEU A 23 7.42 -3.86 -5.02
N GLY A 24 7.97 -2.66 -5.14
CA GLY A 24 7.19 -1.41 -5.16
C GLY A 24 7.37 -0.50 -3.95
N ALA A 25 8.41 -0.69 -3.13
CA ALA A 25 8.68 0.24 -2.02
C ALA A 25 8.98 1.67 -2.51
N CYS A 26 9.66 1.81 -3.63
CA CYS A 26 9.87 3.11 -4.29
C CYS A 26 8.55 3.76 -4.71
N ASP A 27 7.66 2.98 -5.34
CA ASP A 27 6.35 3.45 -5.78
C ASP A 27 5.50 3.93 -4.59
N ILE A 28 5.50 3.18 -3.47
CA ILE A 28 4.84 3.59 -2.22
C ILE A 28 5.43 4.91 -1.73
N PHE A 29 6.76 4.98 -1.58
CA PHE A 29 7.40 6.13 -0.96
C PHE A 29 7.11 7.43 -1.70
N TYR A 30 7.31 7.46 -3.02
CA TYR A 30 7.09 8.69 -3.79
C TYR A 30 5.61 9.05 -3.89
N ALA A 31 4.72 8.06 -4.06
CA ALA A 31 3.30 8.33 -4.06
C ALA A 31 2.82 8.92 -2.72
N SER A 32 3.28 8.36 -1.59
CA SER A 32 3.03 8.90 -0.24
C SER A 32 3.68 10.28 -0.04
N TYR A 33 4.89 10.49 -0.56
CA TYR A 33 5.61 11.76 -0.44
C TYR A 33 4.87 12.91 -1.11
N ASP A 34 4.30 12.66 -2.29
CA ASP A 34 3.54 13.68 -3.02
C ASP A 34 2.12 13.84 -2.47
N SER A 35 1.48 12.73 -2.05
CA SER A 35 0.11 12.76 -1.50
C SER A 35 0.03 13.39 -0.12
N GLY A 36 0.99 13.07 0.76
CA GLY A 36 0.95 13.43 2.18
C GLY A 36 1.44 14.83 2.50
N ARG A 37 2.00 15.57 1.53
CA ARG A 37 2.52 16.92 1.78
C ARG A 37 1.47 17.98 1.43
N PRO A 38 1.31 19.03 2.27
CA PRO A 38 0.53 20.19 1.87
C PRO A 38 1.07 20.81 0.58
N ARG A 39 0.18 21.31 -0.29
CA ARG A 39 0.57 21.96 -1.56
C ARG A 39 1.57 23.10 -1.36
N MET A 40 1.42 23.88 -0.29
CA MET A 40 2.35 24.97 0.05
C MET A 40 3.78 24.50 0.36
N LEU A 41 3.96 23.22 0.69
CA LEU A 41 5.26 22.60 0.92
C LEU A 41 5.70 21.74 -0.26
N GLY A 42 5.09 21.88 -1.44
CA GLY A 42 5.45 21.13 -2.64
C GLY A 42 4.91 19.70 -2.68
N GLY A 43 3.78 19.44 -2.03
CA GLY A 43 2.99 18.22 -2.27
C GLY A 43 2.03 18.40 -3.44
N ASP A 44 1.75 17.31 -4.14
CA ASP A 44 0.74 17.23 -5.18
C ASP A 44 -0.08 15.94 -4.97
N PRO A 45 -1.24 16.05 -4.29
CA PRO A 45 -2.11 14.90 -4.06
C PRO A 45 -2.53 14.17 -5.33
N GLU A 46 -2.80 14.90 -6.42
CA GLU A 46 -3.29 14.25 -7.63
C GLU A 46 -2.15 13.51 -8.32
N GLU A 47 -0.95 14.10 -8.37
CA GLU A 47 0.24 13.41 -8.85
C GLU A 47 0.54 12.16 -8.01
N GLY A 48 0.42 12.28 -6.68
CA GLY A 48 0.56 11.18 -5.74
C GLY A 48 -0.44 10.04 -5.98
N LYS A 49 -1.71 10.35 -6.23
CA LYS A 49 -2.73 9.37 -6.67
C LYS A 49 -2.31 8.66 -7.95
N GLN A 50 -1.88 9.40 -8.96
CA GLN A 50 -1.47 8.77 -10.23
C GLN A 50 -0.27 7.84 -10.02
N LYS A 51 0.69 8.21 -9.16
CA LYS A 51 1.82 7.35 -8.77
C LYS A 51 1.35 6.08 -8.06
N PHE A 52 0.41 6.19 -7.12
CA PHE A 52 -0.19 5.03 -6.45
C PHE A 52 -0.86 4.09 -7.46
N LEU A 53 -1.73 4.62 -8.34
CA LEU A 53 -2.43 3.81 -9.33
C LEU A 53 -1.48 3.10 -10.29
N LYS A 54 -0.42 3.80 -10.73
CA LYS A 54 0.65 3.21 -11.53
C LYS A 54 1.38 2.09 -10.78
N GLY A 55 1.75 2.32 -9.51
CA GLY A 55 2.38 1.32 -8.66
C GLY A 55 1.51 0.08 -8.43
N ILE A 56 0.22 0.28 -8.14
CA ILE A 56 -0.76 -0.80 -7.97
C ILE A 56 -0.88 -1.66 -9.23
N ASN A 57 -0.85 -1.05 -10.41
CA ASN A 57 -0.89 -1.78 -11.68
C ASN A 57 0.43 -2.52 -11.97
N LYS A 58 1.56 -1.96 -11.56
CA LYS A 58 2.90 -2.57 -11.71
C LYS A 58 3.09 -3.75 -10.78
N TRP A 59 2.58 -3.68 -9.54
CA TRP A 59 2.77 -4.67 -8.48
C TRP A 59 1.44 -5.19 -7.91
N PRO A 60 0.61 -5.85 -8.73
CA PRO A 60 -0.73 -6.26 -8.31
C PRO A 60 -0.74 -7.24 -7.12
N GLU A 61 0.35 -7.98 -6.91
CA GLU A 61 0.53 -8.94 -5.82
C GLU A 61 1.06 -8.34 -4.51
N ASN A 62 1.43 -7.05 -4.50
CA ASN A 62 1.83 -6.31 -3.31
C ASN A 62 0.67 -5.44 -2.81
N TYR A 63 -0.12 -5.96 -1.89
CA TYR A 63 -1.32 -5.29 -1.39
C TYR A 63 -0.98 -4.07 -0.52
N LEU A 64 0.26 -3.94 -0.07
CA LEU A 64 0.70 -2.78 0.71
C LEU A 64 0.63 -1.49 -0.12
N LEU A 65 0.79 -1.55 -1.45
CA LEU A 65 0.57 -0.40 -2.33
C LEU A 65 -0.88 0.09 -2.30
N ARG A 66 -1.84 -0.84 -2.28
CA ARG A 66 -3.27 -0.51 -2.22
C ARG A 66 -3.65 0.04 -0.86
N GLU A 67 -3.11 -0.54 0.20
CA GLU A 67 -3.33 -0.06 1.56
C GLU A 67 -2.71 1.32 1.77
N ALA A 68 -1.46 1.53 1.34
CA ALA A 68 -0.80 2.82 1.38
C ALA A 68 -1.56 3.89 0.57
N TYR A 69 -2.17 3.52 -0.56
CA TYR A 69 -3.04 4.43 -1.31
C TYR A 69 -4.24 4.88 -0.47
N VAL A 70 -4.84 3.97 0.31
CA VAL A 70 -5.92 4.33 1.23
C VAL A 70 -5.40 5.24 2.35
N GLU A 71 -4.32 4.83 3.02
CA GLU A 71 -3.74 5.54 4.17
C GLU A 71 -3.27 6.96 3.80
N PHE A 72 -2.58 7.12 2.68
CA PHE A 72 -1.90 8.36 2.32
C PHE A 72 -2.62 9.23 1.30
N TYR A 73 -3.68 8.73 0.65
CA TYR A 73 -4.48 9.52 -0.28
C TYR A 73 -5.97 9.46 0.02
N SER A 74 -6.61 8.28 -0.03
CA SER A 74 -8.08 8.22 0.00
C SER A 74 -8.68 8.76 1.29
N VAL A 75 -8.11 8.37 2.43
CA VAL A 75 -8.56 8.87 3.75
C VAL A 75 -8.24 10.35 3.93
N PRO A 76 -6.99 10.83 3.74
CA PRO A 76 -6.69 12.27 3.88
C PRO A 76 -7.48 13.20 2.95
N MET A 77 -7.85 12.71 1.76
CA MET A 77 -8.58 13.50 0.76
C MET A 77 -10.10 13.34 0.83
N ILE A 78 -10.61 12.52 1.75
CA ILE A 78 -12.04 12.14 1.84
C ILE A 78 -12.55 11.64 0.47
N ASP A 79 -11.72 10.88 -0.26
CA ASP A 79 -12.09 10.25 -1.54
C ASP A 79 -12.74 8.90 -1.24
N GLU A 80 -14.02 8.96 -0.85
CA GLU A 80 -14.84 7.80 -0.48
C GLU A 80 -14.93 6.79 -1.63
N ASP A 81 -15.10 7.26 -2.86
CA ASP A 81 -15.14 6.42 -4.07
C ASP A 81 -13.88 5.56 -4.21
N SER A 82 -12.71 6.16 -4.03
CA SER A 82 -11.44 5.43 -4.09
C SER A 82 -11.27 4.47 -2.93
N TYR A 83 -11.71 4.86 -1.73
CA TYR A 83 -11.73 3.99 -0.56
C TYR A 83 -12.63 2.76 -0.77
N GLN A 84 -13.89 2.94 -1.19
CA GLN A 84 -14.84 1.84 -1.42
C GLN A 84 -14.33 0.84 -2.47
N ARG A 85 -13.66 1.33 -3.52
CA ARG A 85 -13.00 0.46 -4.51
C ARG A 85 -11.91 -0.42 -3.89
N GLN A 86 -11.06 0.14 -3.02
CA GLN A 86 -10.03 -0.66 -2.34
C GLN A 86 -10.65 -1.59 -1.29
N LYS A 87 -11.64 -1.14 -0.52
CA LYS A 87 -12.37 -1.97 0.43
C LYS A 87 -12.98 -3.21 -0.25
N LEU A 88 -13.59 -3.04 -1.42
CA LEU A 88 -14.11 -4.15 -2.23
C LEU A 88 -13.01 -5.11 -2.71
N PHE A 89 -11.81 -4.60 -3.02
CA PHE A 89 -10.67 -5.47 -3.32
C PHE A 89 -10.28 -6.31 -2.09
N PHE A 90 -10.12 -5.66 -0.93
CA PHE A 90 -9.70 -6.32 0.31
C PHE A 90 -10.74 -7.33 0.82
N SER A 91 -12.04 -7.08 0.67
CA SER A 91 -13.09 -8.03 1.04
C SER A 91 -13.03 -9.33 0.22
N LYS A 92 -12.55 -9.26 -1.03
CA LYS A 92 -12.37 -10.45 -1.90
C LYS A 92 -11.12 -11.25 -1.56
N VAL A 93 -10.00 -10.58 -1.29
CA VAL A 93 -8.70 -11.27 -1.09
C VAL A 93 -8.45 -11.75 0.34
N THR A 94 -9.09 -11.12 1.33
CA THR A 94 -8.88 -11.44 2.75
C THR A 94 -9.28 -12.88 3.11
N PRO A 95 -10.47 -13.39 2.73
CA PRO A 95 -10.87 -14.77 3.06
C PRO A 95 -9.89 -15.81 2.52
N ASP A 96 -9.44 -15.63 1.28
CA ASP A 96 -8.46 -16.49 0.62
C ASP A 96 -7.07 -16.44 1.27
N PHE A 97 -6.69 -15.29 1.83
CA PHE A 97 -5.44 -15.13 2.55
C PHE A 97 -5.50 -15.82 3.91
N GLU A 98 -6.56 -15.57 4.69
CA GLU A 98 -6.76 -16.18 6.01
C GLU A 98 -6.90 -17.70 5.92
N ALA A 99 -7.58 -18.22 4.90
CA ALA A 99 -7.73 -19.64 4.66
C ALA A 99 -6.40 -20.38 4.43
N LYS A 100 -5.33 -19.66 4.04
CA LYS A 100 -3.97 -20.22 3.84
C LYS A 100 -3.14 -20.26 5.12
N ARG A 101 -3.60 -19.63 6.21
CA ARG A 101 -2.89 -19.64 7.50
C ARG A 101 -3.01 -20.98 8.22
N PHE A 102 -4.04 -21.75 7.89
CA PHE A 102 -4.32 -23.04 8.51
C PHE A 102 -4.03 -24.17 7.53
N TRP A 103 -3.31 -25.19 7.98
CA TRP A 103 -3.12 -26.41 7.20
C TRP A 103 -4.41 -27.22 7.14
N LYS A 104 -4.83 -27.62 5.94
CA LYS A 104 -6.09 -28.33 5.69
C LYS A 104 -5.92 -29.84 5.44
N GLY A 105 -4.85 -30.45 5.95
CA GLY A 105 -4.61 -31.89 5.73
C GLY A 105 -4.01 -32.24 4.37
N GLN A 106 -3.52 -31.25 3.61
CA GLN A 106 -2.98 -31.43 2.26
C GLN A 106 -1.56 -32.02 2.30
N GLU A 107 -1.13 -32.70 1.23
CA GLU A 107 0.27 -33.11 1.06
C GLU A 107 1.21 -31.93 1.29
N ILE A 108 2.22 -32.13 2.14
CA ILE A 108 3.22 -31.11 2.43
C ILE A 108 4.11 -30.94 1.20
N ARG A 109 3.89 -29.86 0.46
CA ARG A 109 4.76 -29.41 -0.63
C ARG A 109 5.53 -28.19 -0.16
N LEU A 110 6.79 -28.08 -0.59
CA LEU A 110 7.57 -26.87 -0.34
C LEU A 110 6.81 -25.67 -0.94
N PRO A 111 6.49 -24.64 -0.12
CA PRO A 111 5.75 -23.50 -0.61
C PRO A 111 6.58 -22.77 -1.66
N LYS A 112 5.95 -22.35 -2.76
CA LYS A 112 6.58 -21.39 -3.68
C LYS A 112 6.89 -20.11 -2.91
N LYS A 113 8.14 -19.65 -3.00
CA LYS A 113 8.58 -18.43 -2.33
C LYS A 113 7.76 -17.24 -2.84
N LYS A 114 7.03 -16.58 -1.94
CA LYS A 114 6.28 -15.35 -2.21
C LYS A 114 6.81 -14.24 -1.33
N TYR A 115 7.54 -13.31 -1.93
CA TYR A 115 8.18 -12.22 -1.22
C TYR A 115 7.19 -11.18 -0.67
N THR A 116 5.96 -11.11 -1.19
CA THR A 116 4.93 -10.16 -0.76
C THR A 116 4.03 -10.64 0.38
N ASN A 117 4.17 -11.89 0.85
CA ASN A 117 3.25 -12.43 1.86
C ASN A 117 3.22 -11.60 3.16
N VAL A 118 4.38 -11.12 3.62
CA VAL A 118 4.48 -10.28 4.81
C VAL A 118 3.81 -8.92 4.56
N TYR A 119 4.07 -8.31 3.40
CA TYR A 119 3.44 -7.04 3.01
C TYR A 119 1.92 -7.16 2.92
N ASN A 120 1.44 -8.26 2.33
CA ASN A 120 0.01 -8.53 2.19
C ASN A 120 -0.66 -8.78 3.54
N MET A 121 0.00 -9.46 4.47
CA MET A 121 -0.50 -9.64 5.84
C MET A 121 -0.66 -8.30 6.55
N ILE A 122 0.35 -7.42 6.45
CA ILE A 122 0.32 -6.08 7.04
C ILE A 122 -0.82 -5.26 6.42
N ALA A 123 -0.90 -5.24 5.09
CA ALA A 123 -1.92 -4.51 4.35
C ALA A 123 -3.35 -4.95 4.73
N ILE A 124 -3.60 -6.26 4.80
CA ILE A 124 -4.90 -6.80 5.21
C ILE A 124 -5.23 -6.36 6.63
N LYS A 125 -4.29 -6.47 7.57
CA LYS A 125 -4.57 -6.11 8.96
C LYS A 125 -4.82 -4.60 9.14
N ARG A 126 -4.07 -3.76 8.44
CA ARG A 126 -4.29 -2.31 8.45
C ARG A 126 -5.62 -1.93 7.82
N MET A 127 -5.99 -2.53 6.69
CA MET A 127 -7.31 -2.31 6.09
C MET A 127 -8.47 -2.76 6.98
N GLN A 128 -8.32 -3.85 7.73
CA GLN A 128 -9.32 -4.24 8.74
C GLN A 128 -9.50 -3.14 9.79
N ILE A 129 -8.40 -2.59 10.30
CA ILE A 129 -8.43 -1.48 11.26
C ILE A 129 -9.09 -0.25 10.63
N ILE A 130 -8.70 0.16 9.42
CA ILE A 130 -9.31 1.32 8.74
C ILE A 130 -10.82 1.12 8.56
N ASN A 131 -11.26 -0.08 8.18
CA ASN A 131 -12.68 -0.38 8.01
C ASN A 131 -13.47 -0.36 9.33
N GLU A 132 -12.84 -0.63 10.47
CA GLU A 132 -13.49 -0.52 11.80
C GLU A 132 -13.85 0.94 12.13
N PHE A 133 -13.15 1.91 11.54
CA PHE A 133 -13.35 3.35 11.76
C PHE A 133 -13.97 4.08 10.56
N GLU A 134 -14.57 3.35 9.61
CA GLU A 134 -15.11 3.94 8.38
C GLU A 134 -16.12 5.07 8.63
N GLU A 135 -17.08 4.85 9.54
CA GLU A 135 -18.12 5.83 9.90
C GLU A 135 -17.56 7.09 10.59
N ASP A 136 -16.36 6.99 11.19
CA ASP A 136 -15.68 8.13 11.81
C ASP A 136 -14.80 8.90 10.80
N ILE A 137 -14.43 8.26 9.70
CA ILE A 137 -13.55 8.84 8.66
C ILE A 137 -14.36 9.58 7.59
N PHE A 138 -15.52 9.03 7.20
CA PHE A 138 -16.38 9.52 6.11
C PHE A 138 -17.78 9.85 6.63
#